data_AF-A0A2N6F7X3-F1
#
_entry.id   AF-A0A2N6F7X3-F1
#
_cell.length_a   1.000
_cell.length_b   1.000
_cell.length_c   1.000
_cell.angle_alpha   90.00
_cell.angle_beta   90.00
_cell.angle_gamma   90.00
#
_symmetry.space_group_name_H-M   'P 1'
#
loop_
_entity.id
_entity.type
_entity.pdbx_description
1 polymer ?
#
loop_
_entity_poly.entity_id
_entity_poly.type
_entity_poly.pdbx_seq_one_letter_code
_entity_poly.pdbx_strand_id
1 'polypeptide(L)'
;MNSPHCRPLRPAVFLDRDGTINVEKHYLYKIEDFEFIAGAPESIRRLKDAGFLVIVITNQSGIGRGYYSLEAVTRLHQHIQKELAAIGTAIDAFYVCPHHPTEGKGQYRIDCACRKPAPGMITQAADELGVDLKCSYLVGDKMADIDAARASGCTPMLVRTGYGSEQLLDLADEDLLTFDTLIDATENILDNTLQS
;
A
#
# COMPACT_ATOMS: atom_id res chain seq x y z
N MET A 1 22.85 9.30 30.92
CA MET A 1 23.27 8.79 29.59
C MET A 1 22.32 7.66 29.24
N ASN A 2 21.24 7.95 28.52
CA ASN A 2 20.27 6.91 28.12
C ASN A 2 20.79 6.25 26.85
N SER A 3 21.08 4.95 26.92
CA SER A 3 21.40 4.12 25.76
C SER A 3 20.27 4.19 24.73
N PRO A 4 20.58 4.16 23.42
CA PRO A 4 19.56 4.00 22.40
C PRO A 4 19.02 2.57 22.54
N HIS A 5 17.84 2.42 23.13
CA HIS A 5 17.13 1.15 23.08
C HIS A 5 16.79 0.89 21.61
N CYS A 6 17.56 0.04 20.95
CA CYS A 6 17.26 -0.49 19.63
C CYS A 6 15.91 -1.20 19.74
N ARG A 7 14.84 -0.61 19.19
CA ARG A 7 13.55 -1.29 19.11
C ARG A 7 13.71 -2.46 18.13
N PRO A 8 13.21 -3.66 18.46
CA PRO A 8 13.23 -4.76 17.50
C PRO A 8 12.44 -4.36 16.26
N LEU A 9 12.99 -4.68 15.09
CA LEU A 9 12.30 -4.46 13.82
C LEU A 9 11.01 -5.30 13.79
N ARG A 10 9.98 -4.79 13.12
CA ARG A 10 8.67 -5.45 13.00
C ARG A 10 8.34 -5.72 11.54
N PRO A 11 7.75 -6.87 11.19
CA PRO A 11 7.28 -7.08 9.82
C PRO A 11 6.10 -6.14 9.52
N ALA A 12 5.95 -5.78 8.25
CA ALA A 12 4.85 -4.96 7.76
C ALA A 12 4.18 -5.57 6.53
N VAL A 13 2.90 -5.26 6.36
CA VAL A 13 2.20 -5.42 5.10
C VAL A 13 1.94 -4.03 4.55
N PHE A 14 2.68 -3.69 3.49
CA PHE A 14 2.44 -2.52 2.69
C PHE A 14 1.28 -2.79 1.73
N LEU A 15 0.36 -1.85 1.64
CA LEU A 15 -0.82 -1.98 0.78
C LEU A 15 -0.86 -0.79 -0.19
N ASP A 16 -1.08 -1.05 -1.48
CA ASP A 16 -1.64 0.01 -2.33
C ASP A 16 -3.07 0.35 -1.85
N ARG A 17 -3.54 1.53 -2.24
CA ARG A 17 -4.86 2.02 -1.83
C ARG A 17 -5.92 1.67 -2.87
N ASP A 18 -5.77 2.23 -4.06
CA ASP A 18 -6.74 2.10 -5.14
C ASP A 18 -6.54 0.76 -5.85
N GLY A 19 -7.61 -0.02 -5.99
CA GLY A 19 -7.53 -1.37 -6.57
C GLY A 19 -7.14 -2.47 -5.59
N THR A 20 -6.71 -2.13 -4.37
CA THR A 20 -6.33 -3.09 -3.32
C THR A 20 -7.18 -2.97 -2.06
N ILE A 21 -7.28 -1.77 -1.45
CA ILE A 21 -8.16 -1.51 -0.30
C ILE A 21 -9.53 -1.05 -0.76
N ASN A 22 -9.57 -0.09 -1.69
CA ASN A 22 -10.80 0.44 -2.25
C ASN A 22 -10.90 0.15 -3.74
N VAL A 23 -12.13 0.18 -4.25
CA VAL A 23 -12.39 0.04 -5.68
C VAL A 23 -11.66 1.15 -6.43
N GLU A 24 -10.90 0.78 -7.48
CA GLU A 24 -10.24 1.72 -8.36
C GLU A 24 -11.28 2.45 -9.22
N LYS A 25 -11.25 3.79 -9.19
CA LYS A 25 -12.23 4.65 -9.88
C LYS A 25 -11.59 5.77 -10.68
N HIS A 26 -10.28 5.68 -10.97
CA HIS A 26 -9.46 6.71 -11.60
C HIS A 26 -9.55 8.05 -10.87
N TYR A 27 -8.50 8.43 -10.14
CA TYR A 27 -8.46 9.71 -9.41
C TYR A 27 -9.51 9.79 -8.30
N LEU A 28 -9.65 8.73 -7.49
CA LEU A 28 -10.56 8.73 -6.34
C LEU A 28 -10.08 9.70 -5.25
N TYR A 29 -10.88 10.73 -4.98
CA TYR A 29 -10.64 11.71 -3.89
C TYR A 29 -11.89 12.07 -3.08
N LYS A 30 -13.09 11.73 -3.56
CA LYS A 30 -14.35 12.02 -2.86
C LYS A 30 -14.75 10.85 -1.98
N ILE A 31 -15.26 11.19 -0.80
CA ILE A 31 -15.77 10.20 0.15
C ILE A 31 -17.02 9.50 -0.39
N GLU A 32 -17.88 10.22 -1.12
CA GLU A 32 -19.11 9.64 -1.68
C GLU A 32 -18.85 8.52 -2.71
N ASP A 33 -17.70 8.60 -3.39
CA ASP A 33 -17.28 7.63 -4.40
C ASP A 33 -16.48 6.48 -3.78
N PHE A 34 -16.10 6.58 -2.49
CA PHE A 34 -15.28 5.60 -1.81
C PHE A 34 -16.08 4.33 -1.51
N GLU A 35 -15.47 3.19 -1.81
CA GLU A 35 -16.03 1.88 -1.53
C GLU A 35 -14.90 0.90 -1.24
N PHE A 36 -14.98 0.20 -0.10
CA PHE A 36 -14.04 -0.86 0.20
C PHE A 36 -14.23 -2.02 -0.77
N ILE A 37 -13.12 -2.63 -1.20
CA ILE A 37 -13.15 -3.96 -1.78
C ILE A 37 -13.59 -4.94 -0.70
N ALA A 38 -14.44 -5.90 -1.07
CA ALA A 38 -14.92 -6.92 -0.14
C ALA A 38 -13.75 -7.63 0.57
N GLY A 39 -13.85 -7.75 1.90
CA GLY A 39 -12.80 -8.36 2.71
C GLY A 39 -11.60 -7.46 3.05
N ALA A 40 -11.45 -6.28 2.45
CA ALA A 40 -10.30 -5.40 2.74
C ALA A 40 -10.25 -4.90 4.19
N PRO A 41 -11.35 -4.41 4.81
CA PRO A 41 -11.33 -4.02 6.23
C PRO A 41 -11.00 -5.19 7.17
N GLU A 42 -11.53 -6.38 6.86
CA GLU A 42 -11.24 -7.60 7.63
C GLU A 42 -9.78 -8.01 7.51
N SER A 43 -9.21 -7.94 6.30
CA SER A 43 -7.80 -8.20 6.02
C SER A 43 -6.90 -7.33 6.88
N ILE A 44 -7.16 -6.02 6.91
CA ILE A 44 -6.41 -5.07 7.74
C ILE A 44 -6.48 -5.45 9.21
N ARG A 45 -7.67 -5.79 9.73
CA ARG A 45 -7.81 -6.25 11.12
C ARG A 45 -7.02 -7.53 11.39
N ARG A 46 -7.10 -8.54 10.53
CA ARG A 46 -6.41 -9.82 10.72
C ARG A 46 -4.89 -9.68 10.69
N LEU A 47 -4.36 -8.86 9.78
CA LEU A 47 -2.93 -8.56 9.71
C LEU A 47 -2.45 -7.85 10.98
N LYS A 48 -3.23 -6.89 11.48
CA LYS A 48 -2.96 -6.18 12.75
C LYS A 48 -2.99 -7.13 13.95
N ASP A 49 -4.01 -7.99 14.02
CA ASP A 49 -4.16 -8.99 15.09
C ASP A 49 -2.98 -9.99 15.11
N ALA A 50 -2.40 -10.27 13.93
CA ALA A 50 -1.20 -11.11 13.78
C ALA A 50 0.13 -10.37 14.07
N GLY A 51 0.09 -9.08 14.43
CA GLY A 51 1.26 -8.31 14.85
C GLY A 51 2.01 -7.59 13.73
N PHE A 52 1.50 -7.59 12.49
CA PHE A 52 2.07 -6.77 11.41
C PHE A 52 1.77 -5.30 11.62
N LEU A 53 2.69 -4.46 11.16
CA LEU A 53 2.36 -3.09 10.78
C LEU A 53 1.58 -3.10 9.47
N VAL A 54 0.46 -2.37 9.39
CA VAL A 54 -0.27 -2.21 8.13
C VAL A 54 -0.09 -0.78 7.66
N ILE A 55 0.61 -0.62 6.54
CA ILE A 55 1.06 0.68 6.03
C ILE A 55 0.54 0.87 4.61
N VAL A 56 -0.14 1.99 4.35
CA VAL A 56 -0.61 2.30 2.99
C VAL A 56 0.43 3.13 2.26
N ILE A 57 0.79 2.71 1.05
CA ILE A 57 1.66 3.46 0.13
C ILE A 57 0.94 3.68 -1.20
N THR A 58 0.76 4.94 -1.61
CA THR A 58 -0.09 5.22 -2.79
C THR A 58 0.44 6.33 -3.69
N ASN A 59 0.37 6.09 -5.00
CA ASN A 59 0.69 7.08 -6.04
C ASN A 59 -0.53 7.96 -6.33
N GLN A 60 -0.59 9.17 -5.75
CA GLN A 60 -1.70 10.13 -5.93
C GLN A 60 -1.34 11.25 -6.91
N SER A 61 -0.99 10.87 -8.14
CA SER A 61 -0.56 11.83 -9.17
C SER A 61 -1.63 12.86 -9.58
N GLY A 62 -2.91 12.62 -9.25
CA GLY A 62 -3.97 13.60 -9.44
C GLY A 62 -3.73 14.91 -8.67
N ILE A 63 -2.97 14.87 -7.57
CA ILE A 63 -2.49 16.07 -6.88
C ILE A 63 -1.58 16.88 -7.80
N GLY A 64 -0.52 16.25 -8.33
CA GLY A 64 0.43 16.90 -9.21
C GLY A 64 -0.17 17.39 -10.53
N ARG A 65 -1.23 16.74 -11.00
CA ARG A 65 -2.00 17.13 -12.20
C ARG A 65 -3.02 18.25 -11.93
N GLY A 66 -3.32 18.51 -10.66
CA GLY A 66 -4.27 19.54 -10.21
C GLY A 66 -5.74 19.10 -10.27
N TYR A 67 -6.02 17.80 -10.21
CA TYR A 67 -7.39 17.26 -10.18
C TYR A 67 -8.02 17.35 -8.79
N TYR A 68 -7.21 17.22 -7.74
CA TYR A 68 -7.62 17.33 -6.34
C TYR A 68 -6.44 17.77 -5.47
N SER A 69 -6.72 18.21 -4.24
CA SER A 69 -5.69 18.66 -3.30
C SER A 69 -5.16 17.53 -2.43
N LEU A 70 -4.00 17.75 -1.81
CA LEU A 70 -3.50 16.86 -0.74
C LEU A 70 -4.50 16.78 0.41
N GLU A 71 -5.16 17.89 0.75
CA GLU A 71 -6.20 17.92 1.78
C GLU A 71 -7.37 16.99 1.46
N ALA A 72 -7.80 16.89 0.19
CA ALA A 72 -8.85 15.96 -0.22
C ALA A 72 -8.43 14.51 0.04
N VAL A 73 -7.18 14.16 -0.30
CA VAL A 73 -6.62 12.83 0.01
C VAL A 73 -6.57 12.59 1.52
N THR A 74 -6.12 13.58 2.31
CA THR A 74 -6.09 13.47 3.77
C THR A 74 -7.48 13.25 4.36
N ARG A 75 -8.51 13.97 3.88
CA ARG A 75 -9.90 13.77 4.32
C ARG A 75 -10.40 12.37 3.97
N LEU A 76 -10.04 11.85 2.79
CA LEU A 76 -10.37 10.48 2.41
C LEU A 76 -9.67 9.45 3.31
N HIS A 77 -8.39 9.65 3.64
CA HIS A 77 -7.67 8.78 4.58
C HIS A 77 -8.26 8.82 5.99
N GLN A 78 -8.71 9.99 6.45
CA GLN A 78 -9.42 10.12 7.73
C GLN A 78 -10.75 9.37 7.71
N HIS A 79 -11.47 9.40 6.60
CA HIS A 79 -12.68 8.60 6.42
C HIS A 79 -12.38 7.10 6.52
N ILE A 80 -11.36 6.61 5.80
CA ILE A 80 -10.90 5.21 5.90
C ILE A 80 -10.59 4.83 7.36
N GLN A 81 -9.81 5.65 8.06
CA GLN A 81 -9.47 5.39 9.47
C GLN A 81 -10.71 5.34 10.37
N LYS A 82 -11.72 6.19 10.11
CA LYS A 82 -12.97 6.18 10.88
C LYS A 82 -13.76 4.90 10.66
N GLU A 83 -13.87 4.43 9.42
CA GLU A 83 -14.57 3.18 9.09
C GLU A 83 -13.84 1.96 9.69
N LEU A 84 -12.50 1.93 9.63
CA LEU A 84 -11.70 0.87 10.26
C LEU A 84 -11.80 0.89 11.79
N ALA A 85 -11.83 2.08 12.41
CA ALA A 85 -11.98 2.21 13.85
C ALA A 85 -13.32 1.64 14.34
N ALA A 86 -14.38 1.72 13.53
CA ALA A 86 -15.69 1.16 13.86
C ALA A 86 -15.68 -0.38 14.01
N ILE A 87 -14.70 -1.05 13.39
CA ILE A 87 -14.47 -2.50 13.53
C ILE A 87 -13.26 -2.85 14.41
N GLY A 88 -12.74 -1.87 15.15
CA GLY A 88 -11.66 -2.07 16.11
C GLY A 88 -10.26 -2.21 15.51
N THR A 89 -10.04 -1.75 14.29
CA THR A 89 -8.71 -1.75 13.65
C THR A 89 -8.31 -0.36 13.11
N ALA A 90 -7.08 -0.22 12.64
CA ALA A 90 -6.57 1.00 12.02
C ALA A 90 -5.36 0.71 11.13
N ILE A 91 -5.11 1.59 10.17
CA ILE A 91 -3.85 1.67 9.42
C ILE A 91 -2.81 2.42 10.27
N ASP A 92 -1.58 1.91 10.32
CA ASP A 92 -0.49 2.47 11.12
C ASP A 92 0.07 3.77 10.51
N ALA A 93 0.18 3.83 9.18
CA ALA A 93 0.67 5.01 8.48
C ALA A 93 0.21 5.06 7.01
N PHE A 94 0.15 6.28 6.46
CA PHE A 94 -0.10 6.53 5.05
C PHE A 94 1.08 7.30 4.45
N TYR A 95 1.64 6.77 3.36
CA TYR A 95 2.64 7.45 2.54
C TYR A 95 2.06 7.72 1.16
N VAL A 96 2.26 8.94 0.67
CA VAL A 96 1.63 9.43 -0.56
C VAL A 96 2.67 10.06 -1.46
N CYS A 97 2.73 9.62 -2.71
CA CYS A 97 3.47 10.31 -3.75
C CYS A 97 2.53 11.20 -4.59
N PRO A 98 2.66 12.54 -4.52
CA PRO A 98 1.86 13.47 -5.34
C PRO A 98 2.48 13.73 -6.73
N HIS A 99 3.68 13.23 -6.99
CA HIS A 99 4.51 13.61 -8.14
C HIS A 99 4.20 12.81 -9.40
N HIS A 100 4.55 13.41 -10.55
CA HIS A 100 4.55 12.74 -11.84
C HIS A 100 5.66 13.29 -12.74
N PRO A 101 6.47 12.44 -13.40
CA PRO A 101 7.68 12.89 -14.12
C PRO A 101 7.38 13.85 -15.28
N THR A 102 6.30 13.59 -16.03
CA THR A 102 5.95 14.36 -17.24
C THR A 102 4.71 15.23 -17.09
N GLU A 103 3.62 14.66 -16.56
CA GLU A 103 2.30 15.30 -16.47
C GLU A 103 2.04 16.10 -15.18
N GLY A 104 3.01 16.16 -14.27
CA GLY A 104 2.91 17.02 -13.09
C GLY A 104 2.95 18.50 -13.47
N LYS A 105 2.46 19.37 -12.58
CA LYS A 105 2.52 20.83 -12.71
C LYS A 105 3.39 21.45 -11.63
N GLY A 106 4.17 22.46 -11.98
CA GLY A 106 5.05 23.18 -11.05
C GLY A 106 6.00 22.24 -10.30
N GLN A 107 6.03 22.35 -8.98
CA GLN A 107 6.87 21.50 -8.11
C GLN A 107 6.55 20.01 -8.19
N TYR A 108 5.37 19.63 -8.69
CA TYR A 108 4.97 18.23 -8.79
C TYR A 108 5.48 17.51 -10.06
N ARG A 109 6.07 18.27 -11.00
CA ARG A 109 6.66 17.71 -12.22
C ARG A 109 8.12 17.32 -12.00
N ILE A 110 8.32 16.16 -11.41
CA ILE A 110 9.64 15.67 -11.03
C ILE A 110 9.67 14.14 -11.07
N ASP A 111 10.82 13.60 -11.45
CA ASP A 111 11.14 12.20 -11.23
C ASP A 111 11.62 12.03 -9.77
N CYS A 112 10.70 11.62 -8.88
CA CYS A 112 11.01 11.45 -7.46
C CYS A 112 11.33 9.99 -7.11
N ALA A 113 12.16 9.79 -6.08
CA ALA A 113 12.39 8.48 -5.49
C ALA A 113 11.16 7.87 -4.81
N CYS A 114 10.10 8.66 -4.61
CA CYS A 114 8.90 8.28 -3.89
C CYS A 114 7.82 7.62 -4.74
N ARG A 115 7.81 7.83 -6.06
CA ARG A 115 6.76 7.35 -6.96
C ARG A 115 7.04 5.89 -7.30
N LYS A 116 6.13 4.98 -6.96
CA LYS A 116 6.22 3.57 -7.42
C LYS A 116 6.34 3.55 -8.96
N PRO A 117 7.33 2.86 -9.55
CA PRO A 117 8.06 1.70 -9.01
C PRO A 117 9.27 1.99 -8.11
N ALA A 118 9.62 3.25 -7.85
CA ALA A 118 10.69 3.56 -6.91
C ALA A 118 10.28 3.19 -5.45
N PRO A 119 11.20 2.64 -4.65
CA PRO A 119 10.89 2.12 -3.31
C PRO A 119 10.84 3.18 -2.21
N GLY A 120 10.95 4.48 -2.54
CA GLY A 120 11.20 5.53 -1.55
C GLY A 120 10.16 5.64 -0.42
N MET A 121 8.87 5.39 -0.72
CA MET A 121 7.84 5.36 0.33
C MET A 121 8.03 4.18 1.29
N ILE A 122 8.48 3.02 0.78
CA ILE A 122 8.71 1.82 1.57
C ILE A 122 9.93 2.01 2.46
N THR A 123 11.03 2.50 1.90
CA THR A 123 12.27 2.75 2.67
C THR A 123 12.05 3.82 3.73
N GLN A 124 11.31 4.88 3.40
CA GLN A 124 10.95 5.92 4.37
C GLN A 124 10.14 5.33 5.54
N ALA A 125 9.12 4.52 5.24
CA ALA A 125 8.32 3.86 6.26
C ALA A 125 9.14 2.91 7.14
N ALA A 126 10.10 2.20 6.55
CA ALA A 126 10.98 1.30 7.28
C ALA A 126 11.88 2.03 8.28
N ASP A 127 12.48 3.14 7.85
CA ASP A 127 13.33 3.98 8.69
C ASP A 127 12.53 4.62 9.84
N GLU A 128 11.33 5.12 9.56
CA GLU A 128 10.49 5.83 10.54
C GLU A 128 9.84 4.90 11.57
N LEU A 129 9.43 3.69 11.15
CA LEU A 129 8.61 2.79 11.97
C LEU A 129 9.36 1.55 12.49
N GLY A 130 10.61 1.36 12.07
CA GLY A 130 11.44 0.21 12.39
C GLY A 130 10.90 -1.07 11.75
N VAL A 131 10.73 -1.07 10.42
CA VAL A 131 10.21 -2.22 9.67
C VAL A 131 11.33 -3.17 9.27
N ASP A 132 11.11 -4.47 9.43
CA ASP A 132 11.94 -5.50 8.79
C ASP A 132 11.43 -5.79 7.37
N LEU A 133 12.07 -5.19 6.36
CA LEU A 133 11.65 -5.31 4.97
C LEU A 133 11.71 -6.76 4.44
N LYS A 134 12.65 -7.59 4.94
CA LYS A 134 12.78 -8.98 4.47
C LYS A 134 11.65 -9.88 4.94
N CYS A 135 11.01 -9.49 6.04
CA CYS A 135 9.84 -10.17 6.60
C CYS A 135 8.54 -9.43 6.26
N SER A 136 8.59 -8.50 5.29
CA SER A 136 7.46 -7.66 4.89
C SER A 136 6.94 -8.00 3.51
N TYR A 137 5.69 -7.65 3.27
CA TYR A 137 4.97 -7.87 2.01
C TYR A 137 4.52 -6.54 1.42
N LEU A 138 4.41 -6.46 0.09
CA LEU A 138 3.68 -5.39 -0.58
C LEU A 138 2.60 -6.00 -1.46
N VAL A 139 1.35 -5.69 -1.14
CA VAL A 139 0.16 -6.08 -1.90
C VAL A 139 -0.32 -4.90 -2.74
N GLY A 140 -0.43 -5.08 -4.05
CA GLY A 140 -0.87 -4.04 -4.97
C GLY A 140 -1.56 -4.63 -6.21
N ASP A 141 -2.10 -3.75 -7.06
CA ASP A 141 -2.81 -4.13 -8.28
C ASP A 141 -2.03 -3.81 -9.57
N LYS A 142 -0.88 -3.14 -9.45
CA LYS A 142 -0.07 -2.72 -10.61
C LYS A 142 1.34 -3.30 -10.55
N MET A 143 1.96 -3.46 -11.72
CA MET A 143 3.38 -3.82 -11.79
C MET A 143 4.31 -2.82 -11.10
N ALA A 144 3.91 -1.55 -11.03
CA ALA A 144 4.64 -0.55 -10.25
C ALA A 144 4.74 -0.93 -8.76
N ASP A 145 3.75 -1.62 -8.18
CA ASP A 145 3.81 -2.12 -6.80
C ASP A 145 4.79 -3.29 -6.69
N ILE A 146 4.72 -4.22 -7.64
CA ILE A 146 5.59 -5.40 -7.68
C ILE A 146 7.06 -4.99 -7.79
N ASP A 147 7.36 -4.05 -8.68
CA ASP A 147 8.70 -3.53 -8.86
C ASP A 147 9.20 -2.76 -7.63
N ALA A 148 8.32 -2.00 -6.96
CA ALA A 148 8.66 -1.31 -5.72
C ALA A 148 8.93 -2.30 -4.57
N ALA A 149 8.18 -3.40 -4.49
CA ALA A 149 8.40 -4.47 -3.52
C ALA A 149 9.77 -5.11 -3.72
N ARG A 150 10.08 -5.50 -4.97
CA ARG A 150 11.36 -6.10 -5.36
C ARG A 150 12.53 -5.16 -5.06
N ALA A 151 12.40 -3.89 -5.42
CA ALA A 151 13.43 -2.89 -5.19
C ALA A 151 13.69 -2.59 -3.70
N SER A 152 12.69 -2.81 -2.83
CA SER A 152 12.82 -2.63 -1.37
C SER A 152 13.21 -3.92 -0.63
N GLY A 153 13.14 -5.07 -1.28
CA GLY A 153 13.39 -6.38 -0.65
C GLY A 153 12.19 -6.97 0.08
N CYS A 154 11.00 -6.40 -0.10
CA CYS A 154 9.73 -6.99 0.34
C CYS A 154 9.28 -8.10 -0.61
N THR A 155 8.47 -9.02 -0.10
CA THR A 155 7.79 -10.01 -0.94
C THR A 155 6.67 -9.35 -1.77
N PRO A 156 6.73 -9.39 -3.11
CA PRO A 156 5.66 -8.86 -3.96
C PRO A 156 4.43 -9.79 -3.97
N MET A 157 3.24 -9.21 -3.88
CA MET A 157 1.96 -9.91 -4.07
C MET A 157 1.04 -9.07 -4.95
N LEU A 158 0.52 -9.65 -6.02
CA LEU A 158 -0.43 -9.01 -6.93
C LEU A 158 -1.86 -9.45 -6.60
N VAL A 159 -2.79 -8.51 -6.49
CA VAL A 159 -4.23 -8.81 -6.43
C VAL A 159 -4.88 -8.55 -7.77
N ARG A 160 -5.87 -9.37 -8.16
CA ARG A 160 -6.60 -9.24 -9.45
C ARG A 160 -7.64 -8.14 -9.46
N THR A 161 -7.99 -7.59 -8.30
CA THR A 161 -8.80 -6.39 -8.17
C THR A 161 -8.11 -5.17 -8.81
N GLY A 162 -8.86 -4.10 -9.09
CA GLY A 162 -8.29 -2.94 -9.79
C GLY A 162 -7.79 -3.30 -11.18
N TYR A 163 -6.54 -2.95 -11.50
CA TYR A 163 -5.92 -3.29 -12.79
C TYR A 163 -5.19 -4.63 -12.81
N GLY A 164 -5.10 -5.37 -11.70
CA GLY A 164 -4.25 -6.56 -11.64
C GLY A 164 -4.66 -7.65 -12.62
N SER A 165 -5.96 -7.81 -12.88
CA SER A 165 -6.47 -8.73 -13.92
C SER A 165 -5.92 -8.42 -15.31
N GLU A 166 -5.76 -7.14 -15.66
CA GLU A 166 -5.21 -6.72 -16.96
C GLU A 166 -3.70 -6.90 -17.00
N GLN A 167 -3.00 -6.60 -15.90
CA GLN A 167 -1.53 -6.74 -15.81
C GLN A 167 -1.08 -8.20 -15.99
N LEU A 168 -1.88 -9.17 -15.53
CA LEU A 168 -1.58 -10.60 -15.67
C LEU A 168 -1.58 -11.10 -17.11
N LEU A 169 -2.34 -10.47 -18.01
CA LEU A 169 -2.37 -10.86 -19.42
C LEU A 169 -1.02 -10.61 -20.12
N ASP A 170 -0.24 -9.67 -19.59
CA ASP A 170 1.06 -9.27 -20.13
C ASP A 170 2.25 -9.85 -19.32
N LEU A 171 1.97 -10.63 -18.26
CA LEU A 171 2.99 -11.16 -17.35
C LEU A 171 3.46 -12.57 -17.75
N ALA A 172 4.78 -12.73 -17.86
CA ALA A 172 5.46 -14.02 -18.00
C ALA A 172 6.23 -14.38 -16.72
N ASP A 173 5.69 -14.02 -15.55
CA ASP A 173 6.31 -14.21 -14.25
C ASP A 173 5.53 -15.25 -13.46
N GLU A 174 5.85 -16.52 -13.69
CA GLU A 174 5.15 -17.67 -13.08
C GLU A 174 5.35 -17.72 -11.54
N ASP A 175 6.39 -17.07 -11.03
CA ASP A 175 6.74 -17.07 -9.61
C ASP A 175 6.07 -15.93 -8.82
N LEU A 176 5.37 -15.00 -9.51
CA LEU A 176 4.68 -13.90 -8.84
C LEU A 176 3.43 -14.40 -8.10
N LEU A 177 3.45 -14.28 -6.77
CA LEU A 177 2.29 -14.58 -5.93
C LEU A 177 1.11 -13.70 -6.31
N THR A 178 0.06 -14.34 -6.82
CA THR A 178 -1.12 -13.68 -7.38
C THR A 178 -2.38 -14.19 -6.72
N PHE A 179 -3.27 -13.27 -6.32
CA PHE A 179 -4.48 -13.57 -5.57
C PHE A 179 -5.69 -12.85 -6.17
N ASP A 180 -6.90 -13.36 -5.92
CA ASP A 180 -8.11 -12.71 -6.42
C ASP A 180 -8.35 -11.38 -5.71
N THR A 181 -8.20 -11.35 -4.38
CA THR A 181 -8.44 -10.17 -3.54
C THR A 181 -7.41 -10.03 -2.41
N LEU A 182 -7.47 -8.91 -1.68
CA LEU A 182 -6.64 -8.68 -0.50
C LEU A 182 -6.86 -9.72 0.61
N ILE A 183 -8.08 -10.27 0.76
CA ILE A 183 -8.32 -11.28 1.80
C ILE A 183 -7.63 -12.60 1.47
N ASP A 184 -7.59 -12.99 0.19
CA ASP A 184 -6.88 -14.20 -0.25
C ASP A 184 -5.35 -14.07 -0.05
N ALA A 185 -4.80 -12.90 -0.35
CA ALA A 185 -3.40 -12.58 -0.05
C ALA A 185 -3.12 -12.61 1.46
N THR A 186 -4.06 -12.12 2.27
CA THR A 186 -3.96 -12.11 3.73
C THR A 186 -3.95 -13.52 4.31
N GLU A 187 -4.81 -14.42 3.85
CA GLU A 187 -4.78 -15.84 4.25
C GLU A 187 -3.39 -16.44 4.01
N ASN A 188 -2.82 -16.22 2.82
CA ASN A 188 -1.49 -16.73 2.48
C ASN A 188 -0.38 -16.17 3.39
N ILE A 189 -0.40 -14.86 3.69
CA ILE A 189 0.56 -14.22 4.61
C ILE A 189 0.49 -14.87 6.00
N LEU A 190 -0.73 -15.08 6.51
CA LEU A 190 -0.94 -15.62 7.85
C LEU A 190 -0.56 -17.11 7.93
N ASP A 191 -0.90 -17.90 6.92
CA ASP A 191 -0.53 -19.31 6.84
C ASP A 191 0.99 -19.51 6.83
N ASN A 192 1.72 -18.70 6.04
CA ASN A 192 3.17 -18.74 5.99
C ASN A 192 3.83 -18.35 7.34
N THR A 193 3.20 -17.44 8.09
CA THR A 193 3.71 -16.98 9.39
C THR A 193 3.50 -18.02 10.50
N LEU A 194 2.44 -18.83 10.41
CA LEU A 194 2.16 -19.89 11.38
C LEU A 194 3.05 -21.13 11.21
N GLN A 195 3.71 -21.27 10.06
CA GLN A 195 4.58 -22.41 9.73
C GLN A 195 6.07 -22.16 10.00
N SER A 196 6.45 -20.91 10.31
CA SER A 196 7.82 -20.45 10.60
C SER A 196 8.09 -20.28 12.09
#